data_AF-R6FT90-F1
#
_entry.id   AF-R6FT90-F1
#
_cell.length_a   1.000
_cell.length_b   1.000
_cell.length_c   1.000
_cell.angle_alpha   90.00
_cell.angle_beta   90.00
_cell.angle_gamma   90.00
#
_symmetry.space_group_name_H-M   'P 1'
#
loop_
_entity.id
_entity.type
_entity.pdbx_description
1 polymer ?
#
loop_
_entity_poly.entity_id
_entity_poly.type
_entity_poly.pdbx_seq_one_letter_code
_entity_poly.pdbx_strand_id
1 'polypeptide(L)'
;MNLYLRYFDKETLVHNVDEALDFLRSIPEIGMTPNLEADVRDYADSEVYYPKRYKIRPRVYFIIIKTTAATMLDFKQKKALHSAPQNSPAAEKHDMVATVTTKLNEERPGWYEGELDFKRVVLVPTTGKHEYRDTHFVVRCKANSGQDCYNRIVDHLRGRVDSRSQFPSAKGKNFHYKYLGMWK
;
A
#
# COMPACT_ATOMS: atom_id res chain seq x y z
N MET A 1 -10.21 18.93 19.65
CA MET A 1 -10.18 18.24 18.33
C MET A 1 -10.24 16.75 18.61
N ASN A 2 -11.05 15.98 17.89
CA ASN A 2 -11.14 14.53 18.11
C ASN A 2 -9.97 13.82 17.41
N LEU A 3 -9.56 12.68 17.97
CA LEU A 3 -8.47 11.85 17.46
C LEU A 3 -8.99 10.45 17.19
N TYR A 4 -8.80 9.97 15.96
CA TYR A 4 -8.97 8.57 15.65
C TYR A 4 -7.62 7.87 15.73
N LEU A 5 -7.55 6.77 16.49
CA LEU A 5 -6.36 5.95 16.64
C LEU A 5 -6.61 4.54 16.14
N ARG A 6 -5.60 3.95 15.52
CA ARG A 6 -5.66 2.54 15.10
C ARG A 6 -4.33 1.84 15.24
N TYR A 7 -4.35 0.69 15.92
CA TYR A 7 -3.28 -0.29 16.01
C TYR A 7 -3.85 -1.67 15.61
N PHE A 8 -3.50 -2.14 14.41
CA PHE A 8 -4.10 -3.34 13.80
C PHE A 8 -5.64 -3.34 13.76
N ASP A 9 -6.26 -4.17 14.59
CA ASP A 9 -7.69 -4.38 14.79
C ASP A 9 -8.25 -3.56 15.97
N LYS A 10 -7.38 -3.02 16.83
CA LYS A 10 -7.74 -2.10 17.90
C LYS A 10 -7.86 -0.68 17.34
N GLU A 11 -9.04 -0.10 17.42
CA GLU A 11 -9.30 1.27 17.00
C GLU A 11 -10.21 2.00 17.98
N THR A 12 -10.05 3.31 18.06
CA THR A 12 -10.90 4.18 18.90
C THR A 12 -11.02 5.56 18.29
N LEU A 13 -12.08 6.28 18.68
CA LEU A 13 -12.23 7.71 18.49
C LEU A 13 -12.33 8.33 19.88
N VAL A 14 -11.44 9.28 20.16
CA VAL A 14 -11.33 9.96 21.45
C VAL A 14 -11.42 11.47 21.26
N HIS A 15 -11.71 12.19 22.35
CA HIS A 15 -12.04 13.61 22.29
C HIS A 15 -10.93 14.55 22.76
N ASN A 16 -9.88 13.98 23.35
CA ASN A 16 -8.70 14.71 23.81
C ASN A 16 -7.45 13.81 23.75
N VAL A 17 -6.29 14.42 24.02
CA VAL A 17 -5.00 13.72 23.96
C VAL A 17 -4.80 12.75 25.12
N ASP A 18 -5.37 13.01 26.30
CA ASP A 18 -5.18 12.13 27.46
C ASP A 18 -5.90 10.79 27.26
N GLU A 19 -7.12 10.81 26.74
CA GLU A 19 -7.84 9.59 26.30
C GLU A 19 -7.08 8.83 25.21
N ALA A 20 -6.41 9.55 24.30
CA ALA A 20 -5.57 8.92 23.29
C ALA A 20 -4.37 8.19 23.91
N LEU A 21 -3.72 8.82 24.88
CA LEU A 21 -2.60 8.22 25.61
C LEU A 21 -3.05 7.01 26.44
N ASP A 22 -4.22 7.08 27.09
CA ASP A 22 -4.75 5.96 27.85
C ASP A 22 -5.08 4.76 26.96
N PHE A 23 -5.66 4.98 25.77
CA PHE A 23 -5.83 3.93 24.77
C PHE A 23 -4.48 3.32 24.36
N LEU A 24 -3.46 4.13 24.08
CA LEU A 24 -2.14 3.63 23.69
C LEU A 24 -1.45 2.86 24.82
N ARG A 25 -1.57 3.31 26.07
CA ARG A 25 -1.07 2.62 27.27
C ARG A 25 -1.77 1.28 27.52
N SER A 26 -3.05 1.16 27.14
CA SER A 26 -3.80 -0.10 27.23
C SER A 26 -3.28 -1.21 26.29
N ILE A 27 -2.36 -0.89 25.38
CA ILE A 27 -1.75 -1.81 24.42
C ILE A 27 -0.27 -2.02 24.78
N PRO A 28 0.07 -3.11 25.53
CA PRO A 28 1.43 -3.34 26.01
C PRO A 28 2.48 -3.38 24.90
N GLU A 29 2.12 -3.85 23.71
CA GLU A 29 3.02 -3.98 22.56
C GLU A 29 3.52 -2.66 21.98
N ILE A 30 2.87 -1.54 22.31
CA ILE A 30 3.30 -0.21 21.85
C ILE A 30 4.54 0.25 22.63
N GLY A 31 4.64 -0.13 23.90
CA GLY A 31 5.75 0.29 24.77
C GLY A 31 5.80 1.82 24.90
N MET A 32 4.78 2.41 25.51
CA MET A 32 4.72 3.87 25.69
C MET A 32 5.94 4.38 26.46
N THR A 33 6.65 5.35 25.86
CA THR A 33 7.81 6.02 26.46
C THR A 33 7.50 7.51 26.62
N PRO A 34 8.17 8.23 27.54
CA PRO A 34 7.97 9.67 27.70
C PRO A 34 8.16 10.46 26.40
N ASN A 35 9.11 10.06 25.55
CA ASN A 35 9.35 10.71 24.26
C ASN A 35 8.18 10.49 23.27
N LEU A 36 7.61 9.28 23.26
CA LEU A 36 6.45 8.97 22.44
C LEU A 36 5.21 9.72 22.93
N GLU A 37 5.03 9.82 24.26
CA GLU A 37 3.94 10.61 24.84
C GLU A 37 4.06 12.10 24.48
N ALA A 38 5.26 12.67 24.59
CA ALA A 38 5.52 14.05 24.20
C ALA A 38 5.19 14.28 22.71
N ASP A 39 5.66 13.40 21.82
CA ASP A 39 5.40 13.56 20.39
C ASP A 39 3.90 13.40 20.01
N VAL A 40 3.14 12.58 20.75
CA VAL A 40 1.68 12.48 20.59
C VAL A 40 0.98 13.77 21.04
N ARG A 41 1.44 14.40 22.13
CA ARG A 41 0.95 15.72 22.58
C ARG A 41 1.29 16.81 21.58
N ASP A 42 2.54 16.89 21.16
CA ASP A 42 2.98 17.85 20.15
C ASP A 42 2.18 17.69 18.85
N TYR A 43 1.93 16.45 18.43
CA TYR A 43 1.07 16.20 17.28
C TYR A 43 -0.36 16.69 17.54
N ALA A 44 -0.98 16.37 18.67
CA ALA A 44 -2.35 16.79 19.00
C ALA A 44 -2.51 18.33 19.02
N ASP A 45 -1.52 19.05 19.54
CA ASP A 45 -1.52 20.52 19.66
C ASP A 45 -1.12 21.23 18.36
N SER A 46 -0.39 20.55 17.46
CA SER A 46 0.03 21.15 16.19
C SER A 46 -1.13 21.51 15.26
N GLU A 47 -0.93 22.44 14.33
CA GLU A 47 -1.90 22.71 13.26
C GLU A 47 -1.85 21.69 12.11
N VAL A 48 -1.09 20.59 12.27
CA VAL A 48 -0.92 19.57 11.23
C VAL A 48 -2.10 18.59 11.26
N TYR A 49 -2.88 18.56 10.18
CA TYR A 49 -4.02 17.65 10.02
C TYR A 49 -3.68 16.34 9.30
N TYR A 50 -2.46 16.20 8.76
CA TYR A 50 -2.07 14.98 8.06
C TYR A 50 -1.96 13.79 9.04
N PRO A 51 -2.47 12.59 8.70
CA PRO A 51 -2.32 11.39 9.51
C PRO A 51 -0.87 11.10 9.90
N LYS A 52 -0.59 10.95 11.19
CA LYS A 52 0.75 10.61 11.67
C LYS A 52 0.86 9.12 11.94
N ARG A 53 1.93 8.49 11.43
CA ARG A 53 2.22 7.06 11.59
C ARG A 53 3.40 6.87 12.53
N TYR A 54 3.18 6.08 13.56
CA TYR A 54 4.16 5.80 14.61
C TYR A 54 4.69 4.38 14.46
N LYS A 55 5.94 4.24 14.02
CA LYS A 55 6.58 2.94 13.83
C LYS A 55 7.14 2.43 15.15
N ILE A 56 6.62 1.30 15.63
CA ILE A 56 7.06 0.66 16.88
C ILE A 56 8.17 -0.36 16.60
N ARG A 57 7.95 -1.23 15.60
CA ARG A 57 8.93 -2.23 15.12
C ARG A 57 8.70 -2.49 13.62
N PRO A 58 9.56 -3.26 12.92
CA PRO A 58 9.33 -3.56 11.51
C PRO A 58 7.91 -4.08 11.27
N ARG A 59 7.18 -3.44 10.34
CA ARG A 59 5.78 -3.75 9.98
C ARG A 59 4.73 -3.52 11.08
N VAL A 60 5.10 -3.00 12.25
CA VAL A 60 4.17 -2.72 13.34
C VAL A 60 4.15 -1.23 13.66
N TYR A 61 2.96 -0.65 13.61
CA TYR A 61 2.75 0.78 13.78
C TYR A 61 1.33 1.04 14.24
N PHE A 62 1.12 2.20 14.86
CA PHE A 62 -0.20 2.79 14.98
C PHE A 62 -0.30 4.07 14.14
N ILE A 63 -1.52 4.53 13.90
CA ILE A 63 -1.79 5.81 13.27
C ILE A 63 -2.67 6.68 14.18
N ILE A 64 -2.48 7.99 14.09
CA ILE A 64 -3.38 9.00 14.67
C ILE A 64 -3.87 9.89 13.54
N ILE A 65 -5.18 10.15 13.51
CA ILE A 65 -5.84 11.04 12.55
C ILE A 65 -6.65 12.07 13.33
N LYS A 66 -6.38 13.35 13.09
CA LYS A 66 -7.24 14.44 13.58
C LYS A 66 -8.54 14.47 12.80
N THR A 67 -9.66 14.61 13.50
CA THR A 67 -10.96 14.63 12.86
C THR A 67 -11.95 15.51 13.63
N THR A 68 -12.94 16.01 12.90
CA THR A 68 -14.12 16.69 13.43
C THR A 68 -15.30 15.74 13.62
N ALA A 69 -15.15 14.46 13.26
CA ALA A 69 -16.21 13.47 13.43
C ALA A 69 -16.55 13.26 14.91
N ALA A 70 -17.83 13.30 15.25
CA ALA A 70 -18.29 13.18 16.62
C ALA A 70 -18.40 11.73 17.11
N THR A 71 -18.55 10.77 16.18
CA THR A 71 -18.72 9.34 16.48
C THR A 71 -17.85 8.47 15.56
N MET A 72 -17.55 7.24 16.01
CA MET A 72 -16.86 6.25 15.17
C MET A 72 -17.60 5.96 13.86
N LEU A 73 -18.94 5.97 13.89
CA LEU A 73 -19.77 5.79 12.70
C LEU A 73 -19.59 6.95 11.72
N ASP A 74 -19.67 8.19 12.20
CA ASP A 74 -19.47 9.39 11.39
C ASP A 74 -18.06 9.43 10.79
N PHE A 75 -17.03 9.07 11.55
CA PHE A 75 -15.66 9.00 11.04
C PHE A 75 -15.53 7.97 9.91
N LYS A 76 -16.10 6.77 10.07
CA LYS A 76 -16.05 5.70 9.05
C LYS A 76 -16.87 6.05 7.81
N GLN A 77 -18.04 6.67 7.98
CA GLN A 77 -18.90 7.09 6.88
C GLN A 77 -18.34 8.31 6.14
N LYS A 78 -17.79 9.31 6.83
CA LYS A 78 -17.08 10.43 6.20
C LYS A 78 -15.82 9.99 5.50
N LYS A 79 -15.13 8.95 5.95
CA LYS A 79 -14.04 8.32 5.19
C LYS A 79 -14.53 7.62 3.90
N ALA A 80 -15.78 7.15 3.88
CA ALA A 80 -16.43 6.64 2.66
C ALA A 80 -16.94 7.77 1.74
N LEU A 81 -17.17 8.96 2.28
CA LEU A 81 -17.63 10.16 1.55
C LEU A 81 -16.51 11.15 1.18
N HIS A 82 -15.34 11.06 1.80
CA HIS A 82 -14.11 11.73 1.34
C HIS A 82 -13.51 10.96 0.16
N SER A 83 -14.29 10.86 -0.93
CA SER A 83 -13.75 11.20 -2.24
C SER A 83 -13.09 12.58 -2.08
N ALA A 84 -11.76 12.60 -2.15
CA ALA A 84 -10.95 13.79 -2.00
C ALA A 84 -11.48 14.93 -2.89
N PRO A 85 -11.28 16.21 -2.50
CA PRO A 85 -11.65 17.34 -3.35
C PRO A 85 -11.07 17.14 -4.75
N GLN A 86 -11.93 17.25 -5.77
CA GLN A 86 -11.70 16.89 -7.18
C GLN A 86 -10.55 17.64 -7.88
N ASN A 87 -9.80 18.51 -7.19
CA ASN A 87 -8.73 19.34 -7.77
C ASN A 87 -7.34 19.07 -7.15
N SER A 88 -7.02 17.81 -6.84
CA SER A 88 -5.66 17.43 -6.40
C SER A 88 -5.11 16.30 -7.28
N PRO A 89 -3.89 16.40 -7.85
CA PRO A 89 -3.28 15.32 -8.66
C PRO A 89 -3.03 14.02 -7.88
N ALA A 90 -3.20 14.04 -6.55
CA ALA A 90 -3.20 12.86 -5.69
C ALA A 90 -4.57 12.14 -5.62
N ALA A 91 -5.68 12.88 -5.78
CA ALA A 91 -7.03 12.34 -5.81
C ALA A 91 -7.28 11.59 -7.13
N GLU A 92 -6.86 12.16 -8.26
CA GLU A 92 -6.87 11.48 -9.56
C GLU A 92 -6.03 10.20 -9.52
N LYS A 93 -4.83 10.23 -8.91
CA LYS A 93 -4.01 9.02 -8.72
C LYS A 93 -4.69 7.98 -7.85
N HIS A 94 -5.39 8.37 -6.78
CA HIS A 94 -6.06 7.42 -5.89
C HIS A 94 -7.30 6.78 -6.56
N ASP A 95 -8.11 7.55 -7.27
CA ASP A 95 -9.26 7.06 -8.02
C ASP A 95 -8.83 6.21 -9.22
N MET A 96 -7.73 6.59 -9.87
CA MET A 96 -7.09 5.78 -10.91
C MET A 96 -6.50 4.48 -10.33
N VAL A 97 -5.89 4.48 -9.14
CA VAL A 97 -5.38 3.26 -8.48
C VAL A 97 -6.52 2.36 -7.99
N ALA A 98 -7.64 2.92 -7.54
CA ALA A 98 -8.84 2.16 -7.20
C ALA A 98 -9.43 1.51 -8.46
N THR A 99 -9.59 2.27 -9.55
CA THR A 99 -10.02 1.78 -10.86
C THR A 99 -9.08 0.72 -11.44
N VAL A 100 -7.77 0.93 -11.34
CA VAL A 100 -6.74 -0.03 -11.76
C VAL A 100 -6.82 -1.30 -10.91
N THR A 101 -7.01 -1.19 -9.59
CA THR A 101 -7.15 -2.36 -8.73
C THR A 101 -8.41 -3.15 -9.08
N THR A 102 -9.54 -2.48 -9.34
CA THR A 102 -10.78 -3.14 -9.76
C THR A 102 -10.62 -3.85 -11.10
N LYS A 103 -10.07 -3.17 -12.12
CA LYS A 103 -9.81 -3.77 -13.44
C LYS A 103 -8.80 -4.92 -13.38
N LEU A 104 -7.73 -4.77 -12.59
CA LEU A 104 -6.69 -5.78 -12.45
C LEU A 104 -7.23 -7.08 -11.84
N ASN A 105 -8.19 -6.97 -10.92
CA ASN A 105 -8.85 -8.12 -10.29
C ASN A 105 -10.14 -8.54 -11.01
N GLU A 106 -10.51 -7.92 -12.14
CA GLU A 106 -11.66 -8.33 -12.95
C GLU A 106 -11.45 -9.77 -13.42
N GLU A 107 -12.32 -10.67 -12.98
CA GLU A 107 -12.30 -12.08 -13.38
C GLU A 107 -12.79 -12.19 -14.83
N ARG A 108 -11.84 -12.45 -15.73
CA ARG A 108 -12.10 -12.63 -17.15
C ARG A 108 -11.17 -13.70 -17.73
N PRO A 109 -11.50 -14.99 -17.57
CA PRO A 109 -10.65 -16.07 -18.05
C PRO A 109 -10.36 -16.01 -19.55
N GLY A 110 -9.08 -16.10 -19.92
CA GLY A 110 -8.66 -16.12 -21.32
C GLY A 110 -7.17 -15.94 -21.53
N TRP A 111 -6.78 -15.72 -22.79
CA TRP A 111 -5.43 -15.35 -23.14
C TRP A 111 -5.15 -13.90 -22.79
N TYR A 112 -4.01 -13.66 -22.15
CA TYR A 112 -3.50 -12.33 -21.83
C TYR A 112 -2.10 -12.17 -22.42
N GLU A 113 -1.81 -10.99 -22.94
CA GLU A 113 -0.45 -10.51 -23.16
C GLU A 113 -0.07 -9.65 -21.96
N GLY A 114 1.01 -10.01 -21.26
CA GLY A 114 1.53 -9.22 -20.14
C GLY A 114 2.95 -8.75 -20.44
N GLU A 115 3.20 -7.50 -20.08
CA GLU A 115 4.44 -6.78 -20.27
C GLU A 115 4.95 -6.29 -18.92
N LEU A 116 6.19 -6.60 -18.58
CA LEU A 116 6.80 -6.31 -17.28
C LEU A 116 8.20 -5.74 -17.44
N ASP A 117 8.40 -4.52 -16.94
CA ASP A 117 9.71 -3.88 -16.81
C ASP A 117 10.25 -4.06 -15.39
N PHE A 118 11.39 -4.72 -15.23
CA PHE A 118 11.95 -5.03 -13.92
C PHE A 118 13.48 -4.92 -13.88
N LYS A 119 14.04 -4.82 -12.68
CA LYS A 119 15.49 -4.81 -12.49
C LYS A 119 15.99 -6.24 -12.32
N ARG A 120 16.60 -6.81 -13.36
CA ARG A 120 17.20 -8.15 -13.33
C ARG A 120 18.61 -8.07 -12.79
N VAL A 121 18.94 -8.90 -11.81
CA VAL A 121 20.32 -9.06 -11.36
C VAL A 121 21.06 -10.02 -12.29
N VAL A 122 22.23 -9.62 -12.75
CA VAL A 122 23.14 -10.46 -13.55
C VAL A 122 24.53 -10.47 -12.91
N LEU A 123 25.19 -11.62 -12.96
CA LEU A 123 26.60 -11.76 -12.57
C LEU A 123 27.48 -11.29 -13.74
N VAL A 124 28.40 -10.37 -13.46
CA VAL A 124 29.42 -9.93 -14.42
C VAL A 124 30.57 -10.93 -14.37
N PRO A 125 30.78 -11.77 -15.40
CA PRO A 125 31.75 -12.87 -15.33
C PRO A 125 33.18 -12.40 -15.05
N THR A 126 33.54 -11.23 -15.59
CA THR A 126 34.90 -10.66 -15.47
C THR A 126 35.23 -10.16 -14.06
N THR A 127 34.25 -9.66 -13.31
CA THR A 127 34.48 -9.05 -11.99
C THR A 127 33.92 -9.87 -10.84
N GLY A 128 33.10 -10.89 -11.12
CA GLY A 128 32.37 -11.65 -10.10
C GLY A 128 31.30 -10.83 -9.37
N LYS A 129 31.07 -9.58 -9.77
CA LYS A 129 30.10 -8.68 -9.13
C LYS A 129 28.72 -8.85 -9.73
N HIS A 130 27.71 -8.49 -8.94
CA HIS A 130 26.32 -8.50 -9.35
C HIS A 130 25.89 -7.09 -9.73
N GLU A 131 25.20 -6.95 -10.84
CA GLU A 131 24.67 -5.68 -11.31
C GLU A 131 23.18 -5.78 -11.63
N TYR A 132 22.46 -4.68 -11.45
CA TYR A 132 21.06 -4.57 -11.83
C TYR A 132 20.94 -4.01 -13.25
N ARG A 133 20.23 -4.72 -14.12
CA ARG A 133 19.90 -4.28 -15.48
C ARG A 133 18.40 -4.09 -15.64
N ASP A 134 18.00 -2.97 -16.23
CA ASP A 134 16.63 -2.80 -16.72
C ASP A 134 16.32 -3.89 -17.75
N THR A 135 15.23 -4.61 -17.54
CA THR A 135 14.83 -5.75 -18.36
C THR A 135 13.35 -5.63 -18.68
N HIS A 136 13.05 -5.64 -19.97
CA HIS A 136 11.69 -5.68 -20.51
C HIS A 136 11.33 -7.13 -20.84
N PHE A 137 10.18 -7.60 -20.37
CA PHE A 137 9.70 -8.96 -20.60
C PHE A 137 8.25 -8.96 -21.04
N VAL A 138 7.96 -9.62 -22.17
CA VAL A 138 6.60 -9.75 -22.72
C VAL A 138 6.29 -11.22 -22.92
N VAL A 139 5.09 -11.64 -22.51
CA VAL A 139 4.64 -13.02 -22.69
C VAL A 139 3.13 -13.08 -22.90
N ARG A 140 2.70 -14.09 -23.65
CA ARG A 140 1.28 -14.48 -23.73
C ARG A 140 1.04 -15.68 -22.84
N CYS A 141 0.11 -15.56 -21.90
CA CYS A 141 -0.24 -16.63 -20.99
C CYS A 141 -1.75 -16.73 -20.80
N LYS A 142 -2.21 -17.94 -20.45
CA LYS A 142 -3.56 -18.14 -19.92
C LYS A 142 -3.61 -17.55 -18.52
N ALA A 143 -4.59 -16.69 -18.23
CA ALA A 143 -4.85 -16.18 -16.89
C ALA A 143 -6.35 -15.98 -16.63
N ASN A 144 -6.73 -15.89 -15.36
CA ASN A 144 -8.11 -15.64 -14.94
C ASN A 144 -8.43 -14.14 -14.76
N SER A 145 -7.41 -13.30 -14.67
CA SER A 145 -7.51 -11.84 -14.51
C SER A 145 -6.18 -11.18 -14.86
N GLY A 146 -6.12 -9.85 -14.89
CA GLY A 146 -4.84 -9.13 -15.02
C GLY A 146 -3.89 -9.40 -13.85
N GLN A 147 -4.41 -9.58 -12.63
CA GLN A 147 -3.63 -9.94 -11.45
C GLN A 147 -3.04 -11.35 -11.58
N ASP A 148 -3.84 -12.31 -12.07
CA ASP A 148 -3.35 -13.67 -12.30
C ASP A 148 -2.28 -13.69 -13.42
N CYS A 149 -2.44 -12.87 -14.46
CA CYS A 149 -1.43 -12.69 -15.50
C CYS A 149 -0.09 -12.20 -14.91
N TYR A 150 -0.13 -11.16 -14.07
CA TYR A 150 1.07 -10.68 -13.36
C TYR A 150 1.71 -11.77 -12.49
N ASN A 151 0.91 -12.47 -11.68
CA ASN A 151 1.42 -13.51 -10.78
C ASN A 151 2.14 -14.61 -11.56
N ARG A 152 1.54 -15.09 -12.65
CA ARG A 152 2.13 -16.10 -13.54
C ARG A 152 3.46 -15.64 -14.13
N ILE A 153 3.57 -14.38 -14.55
CA ILE A 153 4.82 -13.81 -15.07
C ILE A 153 5.89 -13.81 -13.98
N VAL A 154 5.58 -13.27 -12.80
CA VAL A 154 6.54 -13.18 -11.70
C VAL A 154 6.99 -14.56 -11.22
N ASP A 155 6.07 -15.51 -11.08
CA ASP A 155 6.39 -16.88 -10.68
C ASP A 155 7.24 -17.60 -11.74
N HIS A 156 6.97 -17.36 -13.03
CA HIS A 156 7.82 -17.87 -14.11
C HIS A 156 9.24 -17.30 -14.05
N LEU A 157 9.39 -16.00 -13.75
CA LEU A 157 10.68 -15.32 -13.72
C LEU A 157 11.48 -15.65 -12.45
N ARG A 158 10.85 -15.79 -11.28
CA ARG A 158 11.53 -16.11 -10.01
C ARG A 158 12.40 -17.37 -10.07
N GLY A 159 12.00 -18.36 -10.87
CA GLY A 159 12.80 -19.58 -11.09
C GLY A 159 13.89 -19.46 -12.15
N ARG A 160 14.02 -18.31 -12.82
CA ARG A 160 14.90 -18.11 -14.00
C ARG A 160 15.85 -16.93 -13.86
N VAL A 161 15.59 -16.03 -12.94
CA VAL A 161 16.48 -14.90 -12.63
C VAL A 161 17.03 -15.03 -11.22
N ASP A 162 18.12 -14.33 -10.96
CA ASP A 162 18.71 -14.27 -9.62
C ASP A 162 17.70 -13.72 -8.61
N SER A 163 17.68 -14.29 -7.39
CA SER A 163 16.70 -13.98 -6.35
C SER A 163 16.74 -12.53 -5.86
N ARG A 164 17.82 -11.80 -6.11
CA ARG A 164 17.94 -10.36 -5.81
C ARG A 164 17.27 -9.46 -6.85
N SER A 165 16.82 -10.01 -7.97
CA SER A 165 16.07 -9.27 -8.98
C SER A 165 14.82 -8.64 -8.39
N GLN A 166 14.51 -7.41 -8.77
CA GLN A 166 13.43 -6.62 -8.19
C GLN A 166 12.28 -6.53 -9.19
N PHE A 167 11.13 -7.11 -8.82
CA PHE A 167 9.91 -7.04 -9.60
C PHE A 167 9.06 -5.84 -9.14
N PRO A 168 8.50 -5.04 -10.07
CA PRO A 168 7.60 -3.94 -9.73
C PRO A 168 6.25 -4.48 -9.24
N SER A 169 5.45 -3.64 -8.59
CA SER A 169 4.06 -3.98 -8.26
C SER A 169 3.18 -4.12 -9.50
N ALA A 170 2.22 -5.05 -9.48
CA ALA A 170 1.18 -5.22 -10.50
C ALA A 170 0.30 -3.95 -10.68
N LYS A 171 0.26 -3.08 -9.67
CA LYS A 171 -0.48 -1.81 -9.71
C LYS A 171 0.37 -0.63 -10.20
N GLY A 172 1.65 -0.87 -10.47
CA GLY A 172 2.59 0.14 -10.90
C GLY A 172 2.60 0.30 -12.42
N LYS A 173 3.22 1.39 -12.88
CA LYS A 173 3.37 1.73 -14.32
C LYS A 173 4.28 0.78 -15.12
N ASN A 174 4.98 -0.13 -14.45
CA ASN A 174 5.95 -1.04 -15.06
C ASN A 174 5.33 -2.42 -15.38
N PHE A 175 4.01 -2.55 -15.23
CA PHE A 175 3.26 -3.72 -15.64
C PHE A 175 2.07 -3.28 -16.50
N HIS A 176 1.97 -3.84 -17.70
CA HIS A 176 0.84 -3.66 -18.59
C HIS A 176 0.28 -5.02 -18.97
N TYR A 177 -1.03 -5.10 -19.22
CA TYR A 177 -1.65 -6.31 -19.73
C TYR A 177 -2.75 -6.00 -20.73
N LYS A 178 -2.98 -6.95 -21.63
CA LYS A 178 -4.02 -6.89 -22.66
C LYS A 178 -4.74 -8.23 -22.74
N TYR A 179 -6.06 -8.22 -22.63
CA TYR A 179 -6.89 -9.40 -22.89
C TYR A 179 -6.94 -9.67 -24.39
N LEU A 180 -6.65 -10.91 -24.80
CA LEU A 180 -6.58 -11.35 -26.19
C LEU A 180 -7.78 -12.19 -26.64
N GLY A 181 -8.60 -12.68 -25.72
CA GLY A 181 -9.76 -13.51 -26.04
C GLY A 181 -9.85 -14.76 -25.17
N MET A 182 -11.03 -15.37 -25.17
CA MET A 182 -11.29 -16.57 -24.38
C MET A 182 -10.51 -17.75 -24.98
N TRP A 183 -9.89 -18.58 -24.15
CA TRP A 183 -9.39 -19.87 -24.64
C TRP A 183 -10.60 -20.81 -24.80
N LYS A 184 -10.65 -21.55 -25.92
CA LYS A 184 -11.51 -22.73 -26.02
C LYS A 184 -10.78 -23.94 -25.45
#